data_AF-A7GMG4-F1
#
_entry.id   AF-A7GMG4-F1
#
_cell.length_a   1.000
_cell.length_b   1.000
_cell.length_c   1.000
_cell.angle_alpha   90.00
_cell.angle_beta   90.00
_cell.angle_gamma   90.00
#
_symmetry.space_group_name_H-M   'P 1'
#
loop_
_entity.id
_entity.type
_entity.pdbx_description
1 polymer ?
#
loop_
_entity_poly.entity_id
_entity_poly.type
_entity_poly.pdbx_seq_one_letter_code
_entity_poly.pdbx_strand_id
1 'polypeptide(L)'
;MRFKKNPEDPVYQFLATTFHQDTFYEEALQKLLEEENTEYLQDAIIFLTEFIQSDYSNTEKNEYIQYVTDGIYFDGLEMTPLKWLEQTVKMIKQALKST
;
A
#
# COMPACT_ATOMS: atom_id res chain seq x y z
N MET A 1 10.44 8.14 -15.48
CA MET A 1 10.03 7.82 -14.10
C MET A 1 11.02 6.80 -13.53
N ARG A 2 11.65 7.07 -12.38
CA ARG A 2 12.73 6.21 -11.83
C ARG A 2 12.23 4.95 -11.11
N PHE A 3 10.93 4.76 -11.01
CA PHE A 3 10.34 3.49 -10.62
C PHE A 3 10.20 2.61 -11.85
N LYS A 4 11.15 1.70 -12.06
CA LYS A 4 10.89 0.56 -12.96
C LYS A 4 9.94 -0.37 -12.22
N LYS A 5 8.94 -0.92 -12.91
CA LYS A 5 8.19 -2.10 -12.42
C LYS A 5 9.23 -3.14 -12.03
N ASN A 6 9.49 -3.26 -10.74
CA ASN A 6 10.42 -4.21 -10.19
C ASN A 6 9.58 -5.28 -9.52
N PRO A 7 9.35 -6.44 -10.17
CA PRO A 7 8.59 -7.52 -9.56
C PRO A 7 9.26 -8.05 -8.29
N GLU A 8 10.52 -7.73 -8.02
CA GLU A 8 11.19 -8.08 -6.76
C GLU A 8 11.05 -7.01 -5.67
N ASP A 9 10.43 -5.86 -5.95
CA ASP A 9 10.17 -4.83 -4.94
C ASP A 9 8.95 -5.24 -4.08
N PRO A 10 9.12 -5.46 -2.77
CA PRO A 10 8.02 -5.85 -1.90
C PRO A 10 6.89 -4.82 -1.87
N VAL A 11 7.20 -3.52 -2.05
CA VAL A 11 6.17 -2.47 -2.15
C VAL A 11 5.37 -2.64 -3.44
N TYR A 12 6.04 -2.94 -4.55
CA TYR A 12 5.36 -3.20 -5.82
C TYR A 12 4.43 -4.40 -5.70
N GLN A 13 4.94 -5.52 -5.17
CA GLN A 13 4.16 -6.74 -5.00
C GLN A 13 2.93 -6.48 -4.14
N PHE A 14 3.11 -5.93 -2.94
CA PHE A 14 2.01 -5.60 -2.04
C PHE A 14 0.94 -4.73 -2.70
N LEU A 15 1.33 -3.61 -3.33
CA LEU A 15 0.36 -2.69 -3.91
C LEU A 15 -0.37 -3.31 -5.12
N ALA A 16 0.37 -3.99 -6.00
CA ALA A 16 -0.19 -4.53 -7.24
C ALA A 16 -1.06 -5.78 -7.00
N THR A 17 -0.74 -6.61 -6.00
CA THR A 17 -1.51 -7.83 -5.72
C THR A 17 -2.70 -7.57 -4.80
N THR A 18 -2.60 -6.59 -3.90
CA THR A 18 -3.68 -6.31 -2.94
C THR A 18 -4.71 -5.33 -3.51
N PHE A 19 -4.29 -4.27 -4.21
CA PHE A 19 -5.17 -3.18 -4.63
C PHE A 19 -5.33 -3.10 -6.15
N HIS A 20 -5.72 -4.24 -6.74
CA HIS A 20 -5.97 -4.36 -8.17
C HIS A 20 -7.41 -3.94 -8.54
N GLN A 21 -7.59 -3.50 -9.79
CA GLN A 21 -8.84 -2.97 -10.36
C GLN A 21 -10.10 -3.84 -10.22
N ASP A 22 -9.98 -5.11 -9.86
CA ASP A 22 -11.14 -6.00 -9.68
C ASP A 22 -11.72 -5.97 -8.26
N THR A 23 -11.17 -5.13 -7.38
CA THR A 23 -11.59 -5.02 -5.97
C THR A 23 -11.76 -3.57 -5.53
N PHE A 24 -12.77 -3.30 -4.71
CA PHE A 24 -12.88 -2.03 -4.01
C PHE A 24 -11.86 -1.96 -2.87
N TYR A 25 -11.38 -0.75 -2.56
CA TYR A 25 -10.37 -0.53 -1.53
C TYR A 25 -10.74 -1.16 -0.18
N GLU A 26 -11.98 -0.97 0.28
CA GLU A 26 -12.45 -1.48 1.56
C GLU A 26 -12.47 -3.01 1.58
N GLU A 27 -12.88 -3.64 0.47
CA GLU A 27 -12.91 -5.10 0.33
C GLU A 27 -11.50 -5.70 0.27
N ALA A 28 -10.61 -5.07 -0.50
CA ALA A 28 -9.20 -5.46 -0.59
C ALA A 28 -8.51 -5.38 0.78
N LEU A 29 -8.73 -4.30 1.52
CA LEU A 29 -8.18 -4.13 2.85
C LEU A 29 -8.78 -5.15 3.83
N GLN A 30 -10.08 -5.41 3.79
CA GLN A 30 -10.69 -6.41 4.65
C GLN A 30 -10.09 -7.80 4.40
N LYS A 31 -9.97 -8.24 3.14
CA LYS A 31 -9.34 -9.50 2.78
C LYS A 31 -7.89 -9.58 3.25
N LEU A 32 -7.11 -8.51 3.04
CA LEU A 32 -5.73 -8.42 3.54
C LEU A 32 -5.67 -8.69 5.05
N LEU A 33 -6.60 -8.13 5.83
CA LEU A 33 -6.58 -8.24 7.30
C LEU A 33 -7.16 -9.56 7.82
N GLU A 34 -8.04 -10.22 7.06
CA GLU A 34 -8.70 -11.48 7.46
C GLU A 34 -7.98 -12.74 6.94
N GLU A 35 -7.39 -12.67 5.76
CA GLU A 35 -6.86 -13.84 5.04
C GLU A 35 -5.34 -13.98 5.16
N GLU A 36 -4.60 -12.87 5.27
CA GLU A 36 -3.14 -12.93 5.38
C GLU A 36 -2.67 -13.28 6.79
N ASN A 37 -1.51 -13.94 6.86
CA ASN A 37 -0.93 -14.32 8.14
C ASN A 37 -0.25 -13.12 8.83
N THR A 38 -0.17 -13.19 10.17
CA THR A 38 0.40 -12.13 11.00
C THR A 38 1.85 -11.78 10.67
N GLU A 39 2.67 -12.76 10.27
CA GLU A 39 4.08 -12.55 9.90
C GLU A 39 4.19 -11.68 8.64
N TYR A 40 3.41 -11.99 7.60
CA TYR A 40 3.34 -11.19 6.38
C TYR A 40 2.86 -9.76 6.65
N LEU A 41 1.85 -9.58 7.50
CA LEU A 41 1.37 -8.24 7.87
C LEU A 41 2.43 -7.43 8.64
N GLN A 42 3.26 -8.07 9.45
CA GLN A 42 4.40 -7.43 10.12
C GLN A 42 5.48 -7.03 9.12
N ASP A 43 5.83 -7.89 8.18
CA ASP A 43 6.77 -7.59 7.10
C ASP A 43 6.26 -6.44 6.22
N ALA A 44 4.96 -6.45 5.88
CA ALA A 44 4.30 -5.37 5.16
C ALA A 44 4.43 -4.03 5.85
N ILE A 45 4.24 -3.99 7.16
CA ILE A 45 4.47 -2.78 7.94
C ILE A 45 5.92 -2.28 7.79
N ILE A 46 6.91 -3.17 7.81
CA ILE A 46 8.33 -2.81 7.73
C ILE A 46 8.64 -2.18 6.37
N PHE A 47 8.46 -2.93 5.26
CA PHE A 47 8.87 -2.43 3.95
C PHE A 47 8.06 -1.22 3.47
N LEU A 48 6.77 -1.12 3.85
CA LEU A 48 5.96 0.07 3.54
C LEU A 48 6.41 1.29 4.34
N THR A 49 6.77 1.10 5.62
CA THR A 49 7.29 2.20 6.45
C THR A 49 8.63 2.70 5.92
N GLU A 50 9.52 1.78 5.53
CA GLU A 50 10.81 2.13 4.89
C GLU A 50 10.62 2.92 3.59
N PHE A 51 9.68 2.49 2.74
CA PHE A 51 9.34 3.22 1.52
C PHE A 51 8.80 4.62 1.81
N ILE A 52 7.85 4.77 2.75
CA ILE A 52 7.29 6.06 3.14
C ILE A 52 8.40 7.00 3.66
N GLN A 53 9.33 6.48 4.45
CA GLN A 53 10.41 7.23 5.08
C GLN A 53 11.66 7.43 4.20
N SER A 54 11.69 6.83 3.02
CA SER A 54 12.82 6.93 2.08
C SER A 54 13.08 8.38 1.60
N ASP A 55 14.27 8.59 1.04
CA ASP A 55 14.71 9.89 0.52
C ASP A 55 14.01 10.33 -0.77
N TYR A 56 13.10 9.52 -1.33
CA TYR A 56 12.28 9.95 -2.46
C TYR A 56 11.41 11.14 -2.08
N SER A 57 11.26 12.08 -3.01
CA SER A 57 10.35 13.20 -2.85
C SER A 57 8.90 12.71 -2.70
N ASN A 58 8.06 13.52 -2.06
CA ASN A 58 6.63 13.20 -1.95
C ASN A 58 5.99 13.08 -3.34
N THR A 59 6.41 13.87 -4.32
CA THR A 59 5.93 13.74 -5.71
C THR A 59 6.27 12.36 -6.28
N GLU A 60 7.53 11.94 -6.18
CA GLU A 60 7.95 10.61 -6.65
C GLU A 60 7.17 9.48 -5.98
N LYS A 61 6.97 9.54 -4.66
CA LYS A 61 6.17 8.54 -3.93
C LYS A 61 4.72 8.52 -4.39
N ASN A 62 4.09 9.68 -4.55
CA ASN A 62 2.70 9.77 -5.00
C ASN A 62 2.52 9.20 -6.40
N GLU A 63 3.37 9.61 -7.35
CA GLU A 63 3.29 9.12 -8.72
C GLU A 63 3.54 7.61 -8.79
N TYR A 64 4.46 7.07 -7.98
CA TYR A 64 4.71 5.63 -7.91
C TYR A 64 3.50 4.85 -7.41
N ILE A 65 2.95 5.24 -6.26
CA ILE A 65 1.80 4.54 -5.66
C ILE A 65 0.64 4.56 -6.66
N GLN A 66 0.32 5.73 -7.21
CA GLN A 66 -0.76 5.86 -8.21
C GLN A 66 -0.52 5.00 -9.45
N TYR A 67 0.72 4.84 -9.87
CA TYR A 67 1.07 3.99 -11.01
C TYR A 67 0.90 2.50 -10.73
N VAL A 68 1.13 2.05 -9.49
CA VAL A 68 1.10 0.64 -9.11
C VAL A 68 -0.28 0.18 -8.64
N THR A 69 -1.04 1.04 -7.96
CA THR A 69 -2.39 0.72 -7.48
C THR A 69 -3.43 1.07 -8.54
N ASP A 70 -3.63 0.17 -9.51
CA ASP A 70 -4.58 0.40 -10.60
C ASP A 70 -6.06 0.30 -10.17
N GLY A 71 -6.34 -0.20 -8.95
CA GLY A 71 -7.69 -0.28 -8.39
C GLY A 71 -8.16 0.92 -7.57
N ILE A 72 -7.36 1.98 -7.45
CA ILE A 72 -7.69 3.11 -6.55
C ILE A 72 -7.87 4.42 -7.31
N TYR A 73 -9.07 4.99 -7.20
CA TYR A 73 -9.37 6.33 -7.70
C TYR A 73 -9.12 7.40 -6.64
N PHE A 74 -7.86 7.85 -6.53
CA PHE A 74 -7.42 8.80 -5.50
C PHE A 74 -8.13 10.15 -5.51
N ASP A 75 -8.47 10.66 -6.70
CA ASP A 75 -9.20 11.93 -6.82
C ASP A 75 -10.58 11.85 -6.14
N GLY A 76 -11.25 10.69 -6.21
CA GLY A 76 -12.52 10.46 -5.53
C GLY A 76 -12.39 10.26 -4.02
N LEU A 77 -11.19 9.92 -3.53
CA LEU A 77 -10.89 9.81 -2.09
C LEU A 77 -10.48 11.15 -1.46
N GLU A 78 -10.34 12.21 -2.27
CA GLU A 78 -9.82 13.52 -1.85
C GLU A 78 -8.49 13.40 -1.07
N MET A 79 -7.65 12.44 -1.48
CA MET A 79 -6.46 12.04 -0.74
C MET A 79 -5.30 11.77 -1.69
N THR A 80 -4.10 12.21 -1.29
CA THR A 80 -2.89 11.88 -2.05
C THR A 80 -2.52 10.40 -1.87
N PRO A 81 -1.96 9.74 -2.90
CA PRO A 81 -1.56 8.33 -2.81
C PRO A 81 -0.65 8.02 -1.62
N LEU A 82 0.30 8.90 -1.29
CA LEU A 82 1.18 8.74 -0.14
C LEU A 82 0.41 8.78 1.18
N LYS A 83 -0.53 9.71 1.33
CA LYS A 83 -1.34 9.81 2.55
C LYS A 83 -2.28 8.62 2.70
N TRP A 84 -2.79 8.10 1.58
CA TRP A 84 -3.55 6.86 1.56
C TRP A 84 -2.69 5.69 2.07
N LEU A 85 -1.48 5.54 1.57
CA LEU A 85 -0.58 4.46 2.01
C LEU A 85 -0.21 4.56 3.50
N GLU A 86 0.02 5.77 4.00
CA GLU A 86 0.22 6.02 5.44
C GLU A 86 -0.98 5.54 6.29
N GLN A 87 -2.20 5.76 5.80
CA GLN A 87 -3.42 5.29 6.46
C GLN A 87 -3.55 3.76 6.39
N THR A 88 -3.26 3.14 5.25
CA THR A 88 -3.26 1.68 5.11
C THR A 88 -2.30 1.04 6.11
N VAL A 89 -1.06 1.53 6.22
CA VAL A 89 -0.08 1.05 7.22
C VAL A 89 -0.60 1.22 8.65
N LYS A 90 -1.29 2.32 8.94
CA LYS A 90 -1.91 2.54 10.26
C LYS A 90 -3.01 1.52 10.55
N MET A 91 -3.85 1.19 9.58
CA MET A 91 -4.93 0.21 9.73
C MET A 91 -4.37 -1.20 9.97
N ILE A 92 -3.34 -1.62 9.23
CA ILE A 92 -2.65 -2.91 9.46
C ILE A 92 -2.06 -2.96 10.88
N LYS A 93 -1.38 -1.89 11.32
CA LYS A 93 -0.86 -1.77 12.70
C LYS A 93 -1.95 -1.86 13.77
N GLN A 94 -3.16 -1.39 13.49
CA GLN A 94 -4.28 -1.45 14.43
C GLN A 94 -4.85 -2.86 14.51
N ALA A 95 -5.07 -3.52 13.36
CA ALA A 95 -5.57 -4.89 13.30
C ALA A 95 -4.67 -5.85 14.09
N LEU A 96 -3.35 -5.74 13.94
CA LEU A 96 -2.39 -6.58 14.67
C LEU A 96 -2.34 -6.33 16.19
N LYS A 97 -2.79 -5.16 16.67
CA LYS A 97 -2.89 -4.88 18.12
C LYS A 97 -4.17 -5.40 18.73
N SER A 98 -5.18 -5.66 17.90
CA SER A 98 -6.50 -6.14 18.30
C SER A 98 -6.64 -7.66 18.22
N THR A 99 -5.59 -8.35 17.78
CA THR A 99 -5.47 -9.82 17.74
C THR A 99 -4.73 -10.30 18.98
#